data_AF-A0A0G2IC04-F1
#
_entry.id   AF-A0A0G2IC04-F1
#
_cell.length_a   1.000
_cell.length_b   1.000
_cell.length_c   1.000
_cell.angle_alpha   90.00
_cell.angle_beta   90.00
_cell.angle_gamma   90.00
#
_symmetry.space_group_name_H-M   'P 1'
#
loop_
_entity.id
_entity.type
_entity.pdbx_description
1 polymer ?
#
loop_
_entity_poly.entity_id
_entity_poly.type
_entity_poly.pdbx_seq_one_letter_code
_entity_poly.pdbx_strand_id
1 'polypeptide(L)'
;MDGQVRTLWDQHMTTATLDSQLKSASEIHGWCNTVYSHQFHYGGGQMLDKSRFVSSAQKNVIMNHSSNRTFIEFYCPRCHAGLQEVMCVTRMSQWIDPRRTSHLTDAEKASAERGAELQAAICTRERLIDLQECNPDPMLVSLLQQS
;
A
#
# COMPACT_ATOMS: atom_id res chain seq x y z
N MET A 1 -21.14 4.84 -4.72
CA MET A 1 -20.91 4.47 -6.13
C MET A 1 -20.53 3.01 -6.15
N ASP A 2 -21.23 2.16 -6.90
CA ASP A 2 -20.91 0.74 -7.02
C ASP A 2 -19.66 0.58 -7.90
N GLY A 3 -18.50 0.80 -7.29
CA GLY A 3 -17.19 0.70 -7.92
C GLY A 3 -16.87 -0.76 -8.21
N GLN A 4 -17.38 -1.29 -9.32
CA GLN A 4 -17.03 -2.62 -9.78
C GLN A 4 -15.53 -2.65 -10.12
N VAL A 5 -14.72 -3.35 -9.31
CA VAL A 5 -13.29 -3.52 -9.58
C VAL A 5 -13.15 -4.30 -10.89
N ARG A 6 -12.59 -3.66 -11.91
CA ARG A 6 -12.32 -4.28 -13.20
C ARG A 6 -10.83 -4.37 -13.42
N THR A 7 -10.32 -5.59 -13.56
CA THR A 7 -8.93 -5.82 -13.99
C THR A 7 -8.88 -5.72 -15.51
N LEU A 8 -8.26 -4.65 -16.02
CA LEU A 8 -8.05 -4.45 -17.46
C LEU A 8 -6.65 -4.93 -17.82
N TRP A 9 -6.55 -6.12 -18.41
CA TRP A 9 -5.26 -6.73 -18.79
C TRP A 9 -4.67 -6.13 -20.07
N ASP A 10 -5.53 -5.72 -21.01
CA ASP A 10 -5.11 -5.22 -22.32
C ASP A 10 -4.76 -3.73 -22.34
N GLN A 11 -5.02 -3.03 -21.22
CA GLN A 11 -4.74 -1.60 -21.10
C GLN A 11 -3.55 -1.38 -20.17
N HIS A 12 -2.41 -1.05 -20.76
CA HIS A 12 -1.22 -0.75 -19.97
C HIS A 12 -1.43 0.54 -19.17
N MET A 13 -1.20 0.48 -17.87
CA MET A 13 -1.18 1.66 -17.02
C MET A 13 0.02 2.54 -17.43
N THR A 14 -0.19 3.85 -17.58
CA THR A 14 0.94 4.74 -17.86
C THR A 14 1.83 4.85 -16.62
N THR A 15 3.14 5.08 -16.81
CA THR A 15 4.07 5.29 -15.69
C THR A 15 3.61 6.45 -14.79
N ALA A 16 3.07 7.52 -15.39
CA ALA A 16 2.53 8.66 -14.66
C ALA A 16 1.32 8.27 -13.79
N THR A 17 0.42 7.42 -14.30
CA THR A 17 -0.71 6.89 -13.53
C THR A 17 -0.23 6.03 -12.37
N LEU A 18 0.73 5.13 -12.61
CA LEU A 18 1.31 4.27 -11.58
C LEU A 18 1.99 5.09 -10.48
N ASP A 19 2.84 6.04 -10.84
CA ASP A 19 3.54 6.90 -9.88
C ASP A 19 2.55 7.78 -9.10
N SER A 20 1.48 8.27 -9.74
CA SER A 20 0.41 8.99 -9.04
C SER A 20 -0.30 8.11 -8.03
N GLN A 21 -0.58 6.85 -8.36
CA GLN A 21 -1.22 5.90 -7.43
C GLN A 21 -0.28 5.54 -6.27
N LEU A 22 1.01 5.32 -6.55
CA LEU A 22 2.01 5.07 -5.51
C LEU A 22 2.19 6.28 -4.59
N LYS A 23 2.07 7.50 -5.13
CA LYS A 23 2.05 8.72 -4.34
C LYS A 23 0.86 8.76 -3.38
N SER A 24 -0.35 8.53 -3.88
CA SER A 24 -1.54 8.46 -3.02
C SER A 24 -1.42 7.36 -1.96
N ALA A 25 -0.90 6.18 -2.31
CA ALA A 25 -0.65 5.11 -1.35
C ALA A 25 0.35 5.54 -0.27
N SER A 26 1.42 6.25 -0.65
CA SER A 26 2.42 6.76 0.29
C SER A 26 1.83 7.76 1.27
N GLU A 27 0.96 8.65 0.80
CA GLU A 27 0.25 9.63 1.62
C GLU A 27 -0.72 8.94 2.60
N ILE A 28 -1.52 7.99 2.12
CA ILE A 28 -2.47 7.21 2.94
C ILE A 28 -1.72 6.44 4.04
N HIS A 29 -0.63 5.78 3.68
CA HIS A 29 0.18 5.01 4.63
C HIS A 29 1.06 5.88 5.53
N GLY A 30 1.21 7.18 5.23
CA GLY A 30 2.00 8.12 6.02
C GLY A 30 3.50 7.85 5.94
N TRP A 31 3.99 7.38 4.79
CA TRP A 31 5.41 7.19 4.57
C TRP A 31 6.13 8.54 4.44
N CYS A 32 7.30 8.66 5.07
CA CYS A 32 8.04 9.93 5.13
C CYS A 32 8.56 10.41 3.78
N ASN A 33 8.63 9.51 2.80
CA ASN A 33 8.96 9.81 1.42
C ASN A 33 7.93 9.16 0.50
N THR A 34 7.59 9.86 -0.58
CA THR A 34 6.78 9.29 -1.66
C THR A 34 7.50 8.11 -2.28
N VAL A 35 6.81 6.97 -2.40
CA VAL A 35 7.30 5.81 -3.11
C VAL A 35 7.07 5.96 -4.61
N TYR A 36 8.09 5.63 -5.40
CA TYR A 36 8.04 5.56 -6.86
C TYR A 36 8.33 4.14 -7.35
N SER A 37 7.80 3.82 -8.52
CA SER A 37 7.99 2.51 -9.18
C SER A 37 9.46 2.10 -9.27
N HIS A 38 10.34 3.05 -9.60
CA HIS A 38 11.79 2.88 -9.61
C HIS A 38 12.38 2.38 -8.28
N GLN A 39 11.89 2.85 -7.13
CA GLN A 39 12.43 2.44 -5.83
C GLN A 39 12.14 0.97 -5.52
N PHE A 40 11.05 0.41 -6.05
CA PHE A 40 10.80 -1.03 -5.96
C PHE A 40 11.82 -1.84 -6.75
N HIS A 41 12.23 -1.34 -7.92
CA HIS A 41 13.22 -2.00 -8.75
C HIS A 41 14.60 -2.02 -8.08
N TYR A 42 15.04 -0.88 -7.52
CA TYR A 42 16.32 -0.79 -6.82
C TYR A 42 16.30 -1.52 -5.47
N GLY A 43 15.23 -1.37 -4.70
CA GLY A 43 15.05 -2.09 -3.43
C GLY A 43 14.99 -3.60 -3.63
N GLY A 44 14.29 -4.06 -4.68
CA GLY A 44 14.23 -5.46 -5.09
C GLY A 44 15.60 -6.01 -5.48
N GLY A 45 16.35 -5.29 -6.32
CA GLY A 45 17.73 -5.65 -6.68
C GLY A 45 18.64 -5.78 -5.47
N GLN A 46 18.57 -4.82 -4.54
CA GLN A 46 19.34 -4.88 -3.28
C GLN A 46 18.93 -6.07 -2.40
N MET A 47 17.63 -6.37 -2.31
CA MET A 47 17.14 -7.51 -1.53
C MET A 47 17.60 -8.84 -2.12
N LEU A 48 17.51 -8.99 -3.44
CA LEU A 48 18.06 -10.14 -4.16
C LEU A 48 19.55 -10.28 -3.89
N ASP A 49 20.28 -9.17 -3.85
CA ASP A 49 21.71 -9.19 -3.55
C ASP A 49 22.02 -9.70 -2.13
N LYS A 50 21.35 -9.13 -1.13
CA LYS A 50 21.51 -9.47 0.29
C LYS A 50 21.02 -10.88 0.63
N SER A 51 20.04 -11.41 -0.10
CA SER A 51 19.41 -12.70 0.20
C SER A 51 20.36 -13.88 0.12
N ARG A 52 21.44 -13.80 -0.68
CA ARG A 52 22.38 -14.91 -0.98
C ARG A 52 21.76 -16.18 -1.58
N PHE A 53 20.43 -16.27 -1.69
CA PHE A 53 19.72 -17.41 -2.27
C PHE A 53 19.66 -17.38 -3.80
N VAL A 54 19.98 -16.24 -4.41
CA VAL A 54 19.89 -16.02 -5.86
C VAL A 54 21.30 -15.81 -6.42
N SER A 55 21.69 -16.62 -7.39
CA SER A 55 22.98 -16.49 -8.08
C SER A 55 23.04 -15.21 -8.93
N SER A 56 24.25 -14.74 -9.27
CA SER A 56 24.42 -13.58 -10.17
C SER A 56 23.77 -13.79 -11.54
N ALA A 57 23.78 -15.01 -12.08
CA ALA A 57 23.10 -15.31 -13.34
C ALA A 57 21.57 -15.15 -13.22
N GLN A 58 20.98 -15.65 -12.14
CA GLN A 58 19.54 -15.49 -11.88
C GLN A 58 19.16 -14.03 -11.61
N LYS A 59 19.97 -13.29 -10.85
CA LYS A 59 19.79 -11.85 -10.64
C LYS A 59 19.73 -11.10 -11.98
N ASN A 60 20.64 -11.41 -12.91
CA ASN A 60 20.65 -10.79 -14.23
C ASN A 60 19.41 -11.12 -15.07
N VAL A 61 18.92 -12.36 -15.00
CA VAL A 61 17.67 -12.74 -15.68
C VAL A 61 16.47 -11.99 -15.09
N ILE A 62 16.34 -11.95 -13.76
CA ILE A 62 15.23 -11.29 -13.06
C ILE A 62 15.21 -9.79 -13.33
N MET A 63 16.39 -9.15 -13.33
CA MET A 63 16.54 -7.71 -13.57
C MET A 63 16.65 -7.36 -15.06
N ASN A 64 16.56 -8.34 -15.95
CA ASN A 64 16.72 -8.19 -17.40
C ASN A 64 18.04 -7.49 -17.81
N HIS A 65 19.16 -7.90 -17.21
CA HIS A 65 20.50 -7.42 -17.54
C HIS A 65 21.27 -8.42 -18.39
N SER A 66 22.01 -7.90 -19.37
CA SER A 66 22.93 -8.69 -20.20
C SER A 66 24.24 -9.03 -19.49
N SER A 67 24.58 -8.36 -18.39
CA SER A 67 25.81 -8.60 -17.64
C SER A 67 25.67 -8.26 -16.16
N ASN A 68 26.50 -8.89 -15.34
CA ASN A 68 26.55 -8.64 -13.89
C ASN A 68 27.11 -7.24 -13.55
N ARG A 69 27.77 -6.56 -14.51
CA ARG A 69 28.35 -5.22 -14.29
C ARG A 69 27.27 -4.21 -13.93
N THR A 70 26.18 -4.18 -14.71
CA THR A 70 25.02 -3.32 -14.46
C THR A 70 24.39 -3.62 -13.10
N PHE A 71 24.32 -4.89 -12.71
CA PHE A 71 23.80 -5.27 -11.40
C PHE A 71 24.66 -4.70 -10.26
N ILE A 72 25.98 -4.90 -10.35
CA ILE A 72 26.92 -4.40 -9.33
C ILE A 72 26.89 -2.86 -9.26
N GLU A 73 26.88 -2.19 -10.41
CA GLU A 73 26.96 -0.73 -10.47
C GLU A 73 25.72 -0.04 -9.88
N PHE A 74 24.52 -0.55 -10.18
CA PHE A 74 23.27 0.13 -9.84
C PHE A 74 22.53 -0.47 -8.64
N TYR A 75 22.77 -1.73 -8.27
CA TYR A 75 21.98 -2.44 -7.25
C TYR A 75 22.80 -2.94 -6.05
N CYS A 76 24.12 -3.03 -6.20
CA CYS A 76 25.06 -3.23 -5.09
C CYS A 76 25.46 -1.94 -4.31
N PRO A 77 25.05 -0.68 -4.64
CA PRO A 77 25.47 0.47 -3.84
C PRO A 77 24.99 0.43 -2.39
N ARG A 78 25.92 0.83 -1.52
CA ARG A 78 25.82 0.96 -0.07
C ARG A 78 24.75 2.00 0.28
N CYS A 79 23.65 1.56 0.90
CA CYS A 79 22.62 2.42 1.46
C CYS A 79 21.97 3.40 0.45
N HIS A 80 21.24 2.88 -0.53
CA HIS A 80 20.04 3.62 -0.94
C HIS A 80 19.11 3.69 0.26
N ALA A 81 18.49 4.86 0.50
CA ALA A 81 17.35 4.98 1.42
C ALA A 81 16.27 4.02 0.92
N GLY A 82 16.32 2.78 1.40
CA GLY A 82 15.70 1.66 0.73
C GLY A 82 14.18 1.74 0.87
N LEU A 83 13.47 0.89 0.11
CA LEU A 83 12.08 0.55 0.40
C LEU A 83 11.87 0.28 1.90
N GLN A 84 12.87 -0.29 2.58
CA GLN A 84 12.83 -0.49 4.02
C GLN A 84 12.75 0.82 4.81
N GLU A 85 13.52 1.85 4.50
CA GLU A 85 13.41 3.16 5.18
C GLU A 85 12.08 3.85 4.87
N VAL A 86 11.52 3.63 3.68
CA VAL A 86 10.21 4.17 3.32
C VAL A 86 9.05 3.40 3.99
N MET A 87 9.15 2.06 4.08
CA MET A 87 8.11 1.19 4.62
C MET A 87 8.19 0.93 6.14
N CYS A 88 9.33 1.15 6.81
CA CYS A 88 9.54 0.84 8.25
C CYS A 88 8.72 1.73 9.22
N VAL A 89 7.70 2.44 8.74
CA VAL A 89 7.18 3.62 9.40
C VAL A 89 5.66 3.66 9.45
N THR A 90 4.96 2.52 9.54
CA THR A 90 3.53 2.58 9.88
C THR A 90 3.31 2.90 11.37
N ARG A 91 4.22 2.45 12.25
CA ARG A 91 4.18 2.73 13.71
C ARG A 91 5.15 3.84 14.15
N MET A 92 6.22 4.12 13.38
CA MET A 92 7.23 5.15 13.72
C MET A 92 6.95 6.52 13.08
N SER A 93 5.94 6.66 12.22
CA SER A 93 5.66 7.91 11.47
C SER A 93 5.39 9.11 12.35
N GLN A 94 4.85 8.89 13.56
CA GLN A 94 4.60 9.97 14.53
C GLN A 94 5.89 10.59 15.06
N TRP A 95 6.94 9.78 15.23
CA TRP A 95 8.24 10.27 15.67
C TRP A 95 8.98 11.03 14.56
N ILE A 96 8.69 10.70 13.30
CA ILE A 96 9.38 11.27 12.14
C ILE A 96 8.64 12.49 11.57
N ASP A 97 7.30 12.50 11.61
CA ASP A 97 6.48 13.67 11.26
C ASP A 97 5.55 14.05 12.42
N PRO A 98 5.95 15.03 13.25
CA PRO A 98 5.12 15.56 14.34
C PRO A 98 3.83 16.24 13.88
N ARG A 99 3.70 16.57 12.58
CA ARG A 99 2.49 17.17 12.02
C ARG A 99 1.40 16.14 11.73
N ARG A 100 1.72 14.84 11.81
CA ARG A 100 0.75 13.76 11.60
C ARG A 100 -0.16 13.62 12.81
N THR A 101 -1.37 14.17 12.73
CA THR A 101 -2.42 14.02 13.74
C THR A 101 -2.91 12.57 13.80
N SER A 102 -2.78 11.94 14.96
CA SER A 102 -3.27 10.57 15.22
C SER A 102 -4.75 10.53 15.60
N HIS A 103 -5.30 11.68 15.97
CA HIS A 103 -6.67 11.84 16.40
C HIS A 103 -7.28 12.96 15.58
N LEU A 104 -8.44 12.68 14.99
CA LEU A 104 -9.32 13.72 14.51
C LEU A 104 -9.74 14.55 15.73
N THR A 105 -9.69 15.87 15.61
CA THR A 105 -10.36 16.75 16.57
C THR A 105 -11.85 16.44 16.59
N ASP A 106 -12.56 16.78 17.67
CA ASP A 106 -14.01 16.54 17.75
C ASP A 106 -14.77 17.17 16.56
N ALA A 107 -14.30 18.31 16.06
CA ALA A 107 -14.86 18.97 14.89
C ALA A 107 -14.60 18.20 13.58
N GLU A 108 -13.38 17.70 13.37
CA GLU A 108 -13.02 16.88 12.21
C GLU A 108 -13.73 15.53 12.25
N LYS A 109 -13.83 14.91 13.43
CA LYS A 109 -14.57 13.69 13.66
C LYS A 109 -16.05 13.88 13.34
N ALA A 110 -16.68 14.92 13.89
CA ALA A 110 -18.07 15.26 13.58
C ALA A 110 -18.27 15.57 12.09
N SER A 111 -17.25 16.11 11.42
CA SER A 111 -17.29 16.34 9.97
C SER A 111 -17.20 15.05 9.16
N ALA A 112 -16.29 14.15 9.53
CA ALA A 112 -16.15 12.84 8.89
C ALA A 112 -17.41 11.99 9.08
N GLU A 113 -18.01 12.03 10.28
CA GLU A 113 -19.27 11.36 10.61
C GLU A 113 -20.44 11.84 9.76
N ARG A 114 -20.44 13.08 9.25
CA ARG A 114 -21.47 13.59 8.33
C ARG A 114 -21.29 13.13 6.88
N GLY A 115 -20.21 12.43 6.56
CA GLY A 115 -19.93 11.94 5.20
C GLY A 115 -20.97 10.92 4.75
N ALA A 116 -21.56 11.14 3.56
CA ALA A 116 -22.58 10.24 3.02
C ALA A 116 -22.08 8.80 2.83
N GLU A 117 -20.81 8.61 2.49
CA GLU A 117 -20.20 7.28 2.35
C GLU A 117 -20.08 6.55 3.69
N LEU A 118 -19.64 7.25 4.74
CA LEU A 118 -19.53 6.67 6.08
C LEU A 118 -20.91 6.35 6.65
N GLN A 119 -21.89 7.25 6.48
CA GLN A 119 -23.27 6.99 6.90
C GLN A 119 -23.88 5.80 6.14
N ALA A 120 -23.64 5.66 4.84
CA ALA A 120 -24.09 4.50 4.08
C ALA A 120 -23.45 3.19 4.58
N ALA A 121 -22.17 3.22 4.95
CA ALA A 121 -21.48 2.07 5.54
C ALA A 121 -22.06 1.72 6.93
N ILE A 122 -22.32 2.72 7.78
CA ILE A 122 -22.96 2.53 9.09
C ILE A 122 -24.35 1.90 8.92
N CYS A 123 -25.20 2.47 8.07
CA CYS A 123 -26.53 1.92 7.81
C CYS A 123 -26.48 0.49 7.25
N THR A 124 -25.50 0.18 6.40
CA THR A 124 -25.31 -1.17 5.87
C THR A 124 -24.95 -2.14 6.99
N ARG A 125 -24.03 -1.73 7.89
CA ARG A 125 -23.61 -2.53 9.04
C ARG A 125 -24.75 -2.79 10.00
N GLU A 126 -25.53 -1.77 10.35
CA GLU A 126 -26.72 -1.90 11.22
C GLU A 126 -27.73 -2.88 10.63
N ARG A 127 -28.04 -2.75 9.32
CA ARG A 127 -28.93 -3.67 8.62
C ARG A 127 -28.42 -5.12 8.66
N LEU A 128 -27.12 -5.34 8.54
CA LEU A 128 -26.52 -6.67 8.62
C LEU A 128 -26.60 -7.25 10.04
N ILE A 129 -26.45 -6.41 11.07
CA ILE A 129 -26.64 -6.80 12.48
C ILE A 129 -28.10 -7.20 12.71
N ASP A 130 -29.06 -6.39 12.30
CA ASP A 130 -30.50 -6.68 12.44
C ASP A 130 -30.88 -8.00 11.74
N LEU A 131 -30.35 -8.23 10.53
CA LEU A 131 -30.57 -9.47 9.79
C LEU A 131 -29.98 -10.69 10.52
N GLN A 132 -28.83 -10.54 11.17
CA GLN A 132 -28.21 -11.62 11.93
C GLN A 132 -28.95 -11.92 13.24
N GLU A 133 -29.50 -10.90 13.91
CA GLU A 133 -30.34 -11.09 15.10
C GLU A 133 -31.67 -11.77 14.75
N CYS A 134 -32.24 -11.45 13.58
CA CYS A 134 -33.49 -12.07 13.10
C CYS A 134 -33.29 -13.45 12.46
N ASN A 135 -32.11 -13.72 11.89
CA ASN A 135 -31.77 -14.99 11.25
C ASN A 135 -30.26 -15.25 11.38
N PRO A 136 -29.82 -16.05 12.36
CA PRO A 136 -28.40 -16.32 12.59
C PRO A 136 -27.85 -17.25 11.49
N ASP A 137 -27.51 -16.66 10.34
CA ASP A 137 -26.81 -17.31 9.25
C ASP A 137 -25.28 -17.16 9.46
N PRO A 138 -24.50 -18.26 9.51
CA PRO A 138 -23.05 -18.19 9.61
C PRO A 138 -22.36 -17.41 8.47
N MET A 139 -23.00 -17.23 7.31
CA MET A 139 -22.49 -16.39 6.22
C MET A 139 -22.52 -14.89 6.55
N LEU A 140 -23.51 -14.42 7.33
CA LEU A 140 -23.62 -13.01 7.76
C LEU A 140 -22.53 -12.63 8.75
N VAL A 141 -22.12 -13.57 9.62
CA VAL A 141 -21.01 -13.40 10.58
C VAL A 141 -19.70 -13.07 9.85
N SER A 142 -19.45 -13.73 8.73
CA SER A 142 -18.22 -13.53 7.94
C SER A 142 -18.19 -12.15 7.26
N LEU A 143 -19.34 -11.61 6.84
CA LEU A 143 -19.42 -10.25 6.28
C LEU A 143 -19.24 -9.17 7.36
N LEU A 144 -19.81 -9.34 8.55
CA LEU A 144 -19.65 -8.38 9.66
C LEU A 144 -18.22 -8.30 10.20
N GLN A 145 -17.42 -9.36 10.05
CA GLN A 145 -16.00 -9.37 10.44
C GLN A 145 -15.09 -8.68 9.41
N GLN A 146 -15.60 -8.39 8.20
CA GLN A 146 -14.85 -7.77 7.09
C GLN A 146 -15.18 -6.28 6.89
N SER A 147 -16.19 -5.74 7.59
CA SER A 147 -16.59 -4.33 7.60
C SER A 147 -16.01 -3.57 8.80
#